data_AF-A0A8J5CY93-F1
#
_entry.id   AF-A0A8J5CY93-F1
#
_cell.length_a   1.000
_cell.length_b   1.000
_cell.length_c   1.000
_cell.angle_alpha   90.00
_cell.angle_beta   90.00
_cell.angle_gamma   90.00
#
_symmetry.space_group_name_H-M   'P 1'
#
loop_
_entity.id
_entity.type
_entity.pdbx_description
1 polymer ?
#
loop_
_entity_poly.entity_id
_entity_poly.type
_entity_poly.pdbx_seq_one_letter_code
_entity_poly.pdbx_strand_id
1 'polypeptide(L)'
;MVVIDSLCPEKRSTFESVSLSPRTVCRRIEEMSDSVNDLLKTCCSNIDAFSLALDESTDMKDTAQLAIFRGVTAALQAYEEFLQLVPLHGTTTGQDIFDAVLQCVKQHSLDLSRLVCVTTDGAPAMTGKKKGAASLLVRHCEAAGHTQPIHKVHCIIHQESLCSKSANLTDVMSVVVKVVNSILSRSLNHRQFQALTYEVNAHYGDLLYFCEVRWLSHGAILSRVCDLQQEIATFLRQKNLPGADHFSNPQWLTRLALLTDITTHLNDLNVKLQGKHILVTDMYSHITVFEVKLRLWEAQLAAGQFMHFPRIAACAPDDVDLNTCVGVVTSLREEFASRFTGVRPLAPGFKLFTSPFDFPVDEAPAPLQMELVELHCNDELNAKYRTASPLSFFRDLVLPSNKFPNYIEHVKRIVAMFGSTYCCEQLF
;
A
#
# COMPACT_ATOMS: atom_id res chain seq x y z
N MET A 1 -17.61 33.94 -15.81
CA MET A 1 -17.39 35.40 -15.70
C MET A 1 -17.52 35.91 -14.27
N VAL A 2 -18.56 35.54 -13.51
CA VAL A 2 -18.75 35.96 -12.11
C VAL A 2 -17.50 35.77 -11.22
N VAL A 3 -16.77 34.67 -11.38
CA VAL A 3 -15.54 34.40 -10.62
C VAL A 3 -14.39 35.36 -10.98
N ILE A 4 -14.30 35.80 -12.24
CA ILE A 4 -13.24 36.70 -12.73
C ILE A 4 -13.49 38.11 -12.23
N ASP A 5 -14.75 38.54 -12.24
CA ASP A 5 -15.17 39.85 -11.73
C ASP A 5 -14.89 40.00 -10.22
N SER A 6 -14.85 38.89 -9.49
CA SER A 6 -14.54 38.85 -8.05
C SER A 6 -13.05 38.68 -7.73
N LEU A 7 -12.26 38.02 -8.57
CA LEU A 7 -10.85 37.68 -8.27
C LEU A 7 -9.83 38.60 -8.96
N CYS A 8 -10.09 39.02 -10.20
CA CYS A 8 -9.16 39.82 -10.99
C CYS A 8 -9.89 40.54 -12.16
N PRO A 9 -10.76 41.52 -11.82
CA PRO A 9 -11.59 42.24 -12.80
C PRO A 9 -10.76 43.00 -13.84
N GLU A 10 -9.54 43.41 -13.51
CA GLU A 10 -8.61 44.08 -14.42
C GLU A 10 -8.13 43.19 -15.59
N LYS A 11 -8.27 41.86 -15.48
CA LYS A 11 -7.92 40.90 -16.54
C LYS A 11 -9.12 40.39 -17.34
N ARG A 12 -10.30 40.96 -17.13
CA ARG A 12 -11.56 40.51 -17.73
C ARG A 12 -11.50 40.39 -19.26
N SER A 13 -11.02 41.43 -19.94
CA SER A 13 -10.90 41.46 -21.40
C SER A 13 -9.98 40.35 -21.92
N THR A 14 -8.94 39.99 -21.17
CA THR A 14 -8.02 38.90 -21.50
C THR A 14 -8.73 37.55 -21.47
N PHE A 15 -9.56 37.30 -20.45
CA PHE A 15 -10.33 36.05 -20.37
C PHE A 15 -11.50 36.00 -21.36
N GLU A 16 -12.13 37.14 -21.68
CA GLU A 16 -13.16 37.22 -22.72
C GLU A 16 -12.60 36.91 -24.12
N SER A 17 -11.32 37.23 -24.37
CA SER A 17 -10.63 36.91 -25.62
C SER A 17 -10.28 35.42 -25.79
N VAL A 18 -10.40 34.63 -24.71
CA VAL A 18 -10.11 33.20 -24.73
C VAL A 18 -11.32 32.43 -25.26
N SER A 19 -11.20 31.89 -26.47
CA SER A 19 -12.20 30.96 -27.02
C SER A 19 -12.33 29.71 -26.14
N LEU A 20 -13.55 29.48 -25.66
CA LEU A 20 -13.95 28.29 -24.89
C LEU A 20 -14.72 27.28 -25.75
N SER A 21 -14.61 27.37 -27.09
CA SER A 21 -15.26 26.39 -27.94
C SER A 21 -14.74 24.97 -27.61
N PRO A 22 -15.58 23.93 -27.67
CA PRO A 22 -15.16 22.56 -27.36
C PRO A 22 -13.89 22.14 -28.14
N ARG A 23 -13.77 22.54 -29.41
CA ARG A 23 -12.59 22.26 -30.24
C ARG A 23 -11.34 22.98 -29.75
N THR A 24 -11.47 24.26 -29.37
CA THR A 24 -10.33 25.03 -28.85
C THR A 24 -9.86 24.47 -27.51
N VAL A 25 -10.80 24.09 -26.64
CA VAL A 25 -10.47 23.45 -25.35
C VAL A 25 -9.79 22.11 -25.57
N CYS A 26 -10.30 21.27 -26.47
CA CYS A 26 -9.69 19.98 -26.83
C CYS A 26 -8.25 20.15 -27.31
N ARG A 27 -8.02 21.05 -28.28
CA ARG A 27 -6.68 21.31 -28.80
C ARG A 27 -5.71 21.79 -27.72
N ARG A 28 -6.17 22.62 -26.78
CA ARG A 28 -5.33 23.07 -25.65
C ARG A 28 -4.99 21.92 -24.69
N ILE A 29 -5.93 21.03 -24.44
CA ILE A 29 -5.68 19.83 -23.64
C ILE A 29 -4.64 18.94 -24.34
N GLU A 30 -4.75 18.75 -25.65
CA GLU A 30 -3.78 18.04 -26.48
C GLU A 30 -2.39 18.70 -26.43
N GLU A 31 -2.30 20.02 -26.66
CA GLU A 31 -1.05 20.78 -26.58
C GLU A 31 -0.39 20.67 -25.19
N MET A 32 -1.17 20.74 -24.12
CA MET A 32 -0.67 20.55 -22.75
C MET A 32 -0.21 19.10 -22.51
N SER A 33 -0.96 18.12 -23.02
CA SER A 33 -0.60 16.71 -22.93
C SER A 33 0.71 16.42 -23.66
N ASP A 34 0.89 16.97 -24.86
CA ASP A 34 2.13 16.85 -25.64
C ASP A 34 3.31 17.46 -24.88
N SER A 35 3.13 18.66 -24.31
CA SER A 35 4.17 19.31 -23.51
C SER A 35 4.55 18.51 -22.26
N VAL A 36 3.58 17.89 -21.57
CA VAL A 36 3.83 17.02 -20.41
C VAL A 36 4.56 15.75 -20.85
N ASN A 37 4.16 15.16 -21.99
CA ASN A 37 4.80 13.97 -22.54
C ASN A 37 6.25 14.23 -22.95
N ASP A 38 6.55 15.39 -23.54
CA ASP A 38 7.92 15.76 -23.90
C ASP A 38 8.80 16.00 -22.66
N LEU A 39 8.23 16.57 -21.59
CA LEU A 39 8.91 16.67 -20.30
C LEU A 39 9.18 15.28 -19.71
N LEU A 40 8.19 14.39 -19.74
CA LEU A 40 8.33 13.00 -19.29
C LEU A 40 9.43 12.27 -20.08
N LYS A 41 9.48 12.40 -21.41
CA LYS A 41 10.54 11.81 -22.24
C LYS A 41 11.92 12.35 -21.90
N THR A 42 12.04 13.65 -21.67
CA THR A 42 13.30 14.29 -21.24
C THR A 42 13.74 13.79 -19.86
N CYS A 43 12.78 13.60 -18.94
CA CYS A 43 13.06 12.93 -17.69
C CYS A 43 13.45 11.46 -17.93
N CYS A 44 12.80 10.77 -18.89
CA CYS A 44 13.04 9.38 -19.32
C CYS A 44 14.49 9.10 -19.68
N SER A 45 15.09 9.96 -20.50
CA SER A 45 16.48 9.83 -20.92
C SER A 45 17.52 10.01 -19.81
N ASN A 46 17.16 10.67 -18.70
CA ASN A 46 18.10 11.09 -17.65
C ASN A 46 18.04 10.23 -16.36
N ILE A 47 17.48 9.03 -16.40
CA ILE A 47 17.41 8.15 -15.22
C ILE A 47 18.41 7.04 -15.26
N ASP A 48 19.07 6.84 -14.12
CA ASP A 48 20.09 5.82 -13.92
C ASP A 48 19.50 4.47 -13.48
N ALA A 49 18.36 4.47 -12.78
CA ALA A 49 17.67 3.27 -12.33
C ALA A 49 16.18 3.53 -12.20
N PHE A 50 15.34 2.64 -12.74
CA PHE A 50 13.88 2.74 -12.59
C PHE A 50 13.24 1.39 -12.28
N SER A 51 12.01 1.44 -11.80
CA SER A 51 11.13 0.29 -11.65
C SER A 51 9.78 0.59 -12.25
N LEU A 52 8.99 -0.45 -12.48
CA LEU A 52 7.65 -0.36 -13.05
C LEU A 52 6.65 -0.89 -12.03
N ALA A 53 5.73 -0.05 -11.55
CA ALA A 53 4.53 -0.54 -10.89
C ALA A 53 3.45 -0.78 -11.96
N LEU A 54 2.85 -1.96 -11.95
CA LEU A 54 1.85 -2.42 -12.91
C LEU A 54 0.60 -2.80 -12.14
N ASP A 55 -0.52 -2.20 -12.52
CA ASP A 55 -1.83 -2.54 -12.00
C ASP A 55 -2.86 -2.52 -13.13
N GLU A 56 -3.78 -3.48 -13.07
CA GLU A 56 -4.85 -3.64 -14.05
C GLU A 56 -6.18 -3.30 -13.37
N SER A 57 -6.88 -2.31 -13.89
CA SER A 57 -8.27 -2.02 -13.51
C SER A 57 -9.15 -2.02 -14.75
N THR A 58 -10.44 -2.29 -14.57
CA THR A 58 -11.43 -2.25 -15.65
C THR A 58 -12.19 -0.94 -15.60
N ASP A 59 -12.25 -0.23 -16.73
CA ASP A 59 -13.06 0.98 -16.83
C ASP A 59 -14.56 0.66 -16.92
N MET A 60 -15.42 1.69 -16.91
CA MET A 60 -16.88 1.53 -16.99
C MET A 60 -17.37 0.84 -18.29
N LYS A 61 -16.49 0.62 -19.27
CA LYS A 61 -16.75 -0.07 -20.54
C LYS A 61 -16.01 -1.40 -20.64
N ASP A 62 -15.55 -1.94 -19.51
CA ASP A 62 -14.80 -3.20 -19.39
C ASP A 62 -13.46 -3.22 -20.14
N THR A 63 -12.87 -2.06 -20.44
CA THR A 63 -11.50 -1.99 -21.00
C THR A 63 -10.51 -2.03 -19.84
N ALA A 64 -9.64 -3.05 -19.83
CA ALA A 64 -8.55 -3.12 -18.87
C ALA A 64 -7.51 -2.02 -19.15
N GLN A 65 -7.13 -1.29 -18.12
CA GLN A 65 -6.19 -0.18 -18.18
C GLN A 65 -4.96 -0.52 -17.36
N LEU A 66 -3.79 -0.51 -17.99
CA LEU A 66 -2.51 -0.75 -17.32
C LEU A 66 -1.86 0.58 -16.95
N ALA A 67 -1.74 0.85 -15.65
CA ALA A 67 -0.99 2.01 -15.16
C ALA A 67 0.48 1.65 -14.97
N ILE A 68 1.39 2.53 -15.42
CA ILE A 68 2.84 2.34 -15.35
C ILE A 68 3.47 3.52 -14.62
N PHE A 69 4.19 3.27 -13.52
CA PHE A 69 4.93 4.30 -12.77
C PHE A 69 6.44 4.09 -12.84
N ARG A 70 7.21 5.17 -12.65
CA ARG A 70 8.66 5.22 -12.86
C ARG A 70 9.42 5.79 -11.65
N GLY A 71 10.65 5.28 -11.41
CA GLY A 71 11.57 5.73 -10.35
C GLY A 71 12.90 6.37 -10.83
N VAL A 72 13.42 7.25 -9.95
CA VAL A 72 14.76 7.82 -9.62
C VAL A 72 15.73 8.45 -10.66
N THR A 73 16.03 9.75 -10.51
CA THR A 73 17.10 10.45 -11.28
C THR A 73 18.50 10.26 -10.71
N ALA A 74 19.52 10.61 -11.51
CA ALA A 74 20.94 10.57 -11.13
C ALA A 74 21.27 11.26 -9.79
N ALA A 75 20.43 12.19 -9.34
CA ALA A 75 20.56 12.92 -8.08
C ALA A 75 19.92 12.21 -6.86
N LEU A 76 19.63 10.90 -6.92
CA LEU A 76 18.92 10.16 -5.85
C LEU A 76 17.57 10.80 -5.47
N GLN A 77 16.92 11.47 -6.42
CA GLN A 77 15.58 11.99 -6.24
C GLN A 77 14.58 10.93 -6.71
N ALA A 78 13.79 10.40 -5.79
CA ALA A 78 12.68 9.51 -6.10
C ALA A 78 11.54 10.32 -6.73
N TYR A 79 11.09 9.85 -7.89
CA TYR A 79 9.88 10.33 -8.56
C TYR A 79 8.87 9.19 -8.54
N GLU A 80 7.59 9.53 -8.36
CA GLU A 80 6.45 8.62 -8.46
C GLU A 80 5.54 9.16 -9.57
N GLU A 81 6.09 9.24 -10.79
CA GLU A 81 5.39 9.84 -11.91
C GLU A 81 4.66 8.79 -12.75
N PHE A 82 3.45 9.14 -13.14
CA PHE A 82 2.62 8.34 -14.04
C PHE A 82 3.18 8.42 -15.46
N LEU A 83 3.46 7.27 -16.06
CA LEU A 83 4.05 7.17 -17.39
C LEU A 83 2.97 7.09 -18.47
N GLN A 84 2.05 6.13 -18.34
CA GLN A 84 1.01 5.91 -19.34
C GLN A 84 -0.12 5.04 -18.77
N LEU A 85 -1.33 5.25 -19.30
CA LEU A 85 -2.47 4.35 -19.17
C LEU A 85 -2.61 3.63 -20.50
N VAL A 86 -2.44 2.31 -20.51
CA VAL A 86 -2.52 1.53 -21.74
C VAL A 86 -3.82 0.71 -21.75
N PRO A 87 -4.74 0.96 -22.70
CA PRO A 87 -5.92 0.12 -22.86
C PRO A 87 -5.52 -1.23 -23.45
N LEU A 88 -5.95 -2.31 -22.82
CA LEU A 88 -5.80 -3.68 -23.30
C LEU A 88 -7.11 -4.10 -23.99
N HIS A 89 -7.03 -4.40 -25.29
CA HIS A 89 -8.21 -4.76 -26.08
C HIS A 89 -8.32 -6.29 -26.24
N GLY A 90 -9.49 -6.83 -25.86
CA GLY A 90 -9.84 -8.24 -26.07
C GLY A 90 -9.42 -9.15 -24.91
N THR A 91 -8.12 -9.34 -24.70
CA THR A 91 -7.58 -10.22 -23.63
C THR A 91 -6.58 -9.51 -22.73
N THR A 92 -6.45 -9.99 -21.49
CA THR A 92 -5.50 -9.50 -20.48
C THR A 92 -4.52 -10.60 -20.08
N THR A 93 -4.00 -11.33 -21.07
CA THR A 93 -2.99 -12.35 -20.79
C THR A 93 -1.66 -11.69 -20.44
N GLY A 94 -0.77 -12.43 -19.76
CA GLY A 94 0.55 -11.90 -19.46
C GLY A 94 1.40 -11.55 -20.69
N GLN A 95 1.08 -12.12 -21.85
CA GLN A 95 1.69 -11.71 -23.13
C GLN A 95 1.19 -10.33 -23.56
N ASP A 96 -0.12 -10.09 -23.50
CA ASP A 96 -0.73 -8.80 -23.86
C ASP A 96 -0.18 -7.67 -22.98
N ILE A 97 -0.10 -7.92 -21.66
CA ILE A 97 0.48 -6.98 -20.70
C ILE A 97 1.98 -6.76 -20.99
N PHE A 98 2.74 -7.82 -21.26
CA PHE A 98 4.16 -7.70 -21.60
C PHE A 98 4.39 -6.85 -22.86
N ASP A 99 3.62 -7.09 -23.92
CA ASP A 99 3.74 -6.35 -25.17
C ASP A 99 3.38 -4.87 -24.99
N ALA A 100 2.33 -4.58 -24.21
CA ALA A 100 1.95 -3.22 -23.81
C ALA A 100 3.07 -2.51 -23.02
N VAL A 101 3.66 -3.18 -22.02
CA VAL A 101 4.79 -2.63 -21.24
C VAL A 101 5.98 -2.37 -22.15
N LEU A 102 6.34 -3.30 -23.03
CA LEU A 102 7.48 -3.14 -23.93
C LEU A 102 7.28 -1.99 -24.92
N GLN A 103 6.05 -1.81 -25.41
CA GLN A 103 5.69 -0.66 -26.25
C GLN A 103 5.82 0.65 -25.47
N CYS A 104 5.31 0.72 -24.24
CA CYS A 104 5.40 1.91 -23.39
C CYS A 104 6.87 2.29 -23.11
N VAL A 105 7.70 1.31 -22.74
CA VAL A 105 9.14 1.49 -22.50
C VAL A 105 9.84 2.06 -23.74
N LYS A 106 9.53 1.52 -24.93
CA LYS A 106 10.08 2.02 -26.20
C LYS A 106 9.62 3.43 -26.52
N GLN A 107 8.33 3.73 -26.33
CA GLN A 107 7.76 5.06 -26.60
C GLN A 107 8.41 6.16 -25.75
N HIS A 108 8.76 5.83 -24.51
CA HIS A 108 9.43 6.74 -23.58
C HIS A 108 10.96 6.65 -23.61
N SER A 109 11.54 5.83 -24.50
CA SER A 109 12.98 5.65 -24.62
C SER A 109 13.65 5.24 -23.29
N LEU A 110 12.97 4.38 -22.51
CA LEU A 110 13.53 3.83 -21.28
C LEU A 110 14.50 2.69 -21.60
N ASP A 111 15.70 2.78 -21.05
CA ASP A 111 16.73 1.77 -21.21
C ASP A 111 16.50 0.59 -20.26
N LEU A 112 16.02 -0.54 -20.78
CA LEU A 112 15.73 -1.74 -19.99
C LEU A 112 16.93 -2.29 -19.20
N SER A 113 18.18 -1.93 -19.56
CA SER A 113 19.35 -2.31 -18.76
C SER A 113 19.37 -1.65 -17.37
N ARG A 114 18.62 -0.56 -17.21
CA ARG A 114 18.44 0.20 -15.96
C ARG A 114 17.18 -0.19 -15.18
N LEU A 115 16.43 -1.20 -15.65
CA LEU A 115 15.26 -1.71 -14.95
C LEU A 115 15.70 -2.48 -13.70
N VAL A 116 15.14 -2.11 -12.54
CA VAL A 116 15.46 -2.70 -11.24
C VAL A 116 14.38 -3.66 -10.79
N CYS A 117 13.12 -3.25 -10.86
CA CYS A 117 12.01 -4.03 -10.33
C CYS A 117 10.73 -3.87 -11.18
N VAL A 118 9.91 -4.92 -11.17
CA VAL A 118 8.52 -4.88 -11.60
C VAL A 118 7.63 -5.22 -10.42
N THR A 119 6.78 -4.29 -10.02
CA THR A 119 5.85 -4.40 -8.90
C THR A 119 4.44 -4.61 -9.43
N THR A 120 3.75 -5.63 -8.92
CA THR A 120 2.45 -6.06 -9.46
C THR A 120 1.48 -6.37 -8.32
N ASP A 121 0.18 -6.33 -8.61
CA ASP A 121 -0.88 -6.76 -7.69
C ASP A 121 -0.86 -8.28 -7.40
N GLY A 122 -0.03 -9.07 -8.09
CA GLY A 122 0.05 -10.51 -7.88
C GLY A 122 -0.86 -11.34 -8.78
N ALA A 123 -1.64 -10.72 -9.69
CA ALA A 123 -2.51 -11.43 -10.61
C ALA A 123 -1.71 -12.49 -11.43
N PRO A 124 -2.29 -13.68 -11.71
CA PRO A 124 -1.58 -14.73 -12.45
C PRO A 124 -1.05 -14.29 -13.81
N ALA A 125 -1.74 -13.38 -14.49
CA ALA A 125 -1.31 -12.78 -15.76
C ALA A 125 -0.04 -11.92 -15.60
N MET A 126 0.21 -11.33 -14.44
CA MET A 126 1.42 -10.54 -14.18
C MET A 126 2.56 -11.40 -13.60
N THR A 127 2.26 -12.26 -12.63
CA THR A 127 3.28 -12.96 -11.82
C THR A 127 3.58 -14.40 -12.25
N GLY A 128 2.77 -14.98 -13.13
CA GLY A 128 2.92 -16.37 -13.58
C GLY A 128 4.35 -16.71 -13.99
N LYS A 129 4.87 -17.85 -13.50
CA LYS A 129 6.29 -18.23 -13.67
C LYS A 129 6.73 -18.32 -15.14
N LYS A 130 5.85 -18.80 -16.03
CA LYS A 130 6.15 -19.03 -17.46
C LYS A 130 5.48 -18.03 -18.40
N LYS A 131 4.29 -17.55 -18.06
CA LYS A 131 3.47 -16.69 -18.93
C LYS A 131 3.10 -15.36 -18.29
N GLY A 132 3.57 -15.09 -17.06
CA GLY A 132 3.33 -13.82 -16.40
C GLY A 132 4.15 -12.72 -17.04
N ALA A 133 3.56 -11.53 -17.20
CA ALA A 133 4.20 -10.37 -17.83
C ALA A 133 5.57 -10.02 -17.21
N ALA A 134 5.67 -9.98 -15.88
CA ALA A 134 6.94 -9.70 -15.20
C ALA A 134 7.99 -10.79 -15.50
N SER A 135 7.59 -12.06 -15.56
CA SER A 135 8.49 -13.17 -15.90
C SER A 135 8.89 -13.16 -17.39
N LEU A 136 8.04 -12.65 -18.28
CA LEU A 136 8.38 -12.44 -19.69
C LEU A 136 9.38 -11.30 -19.85
N LEU A 137 9.17 -10.18 -19.14
CA LEU A 137 10.07 -9.02 -19.17
C LEU A 137 11.47 -9.35 -18.66
N VAL A 138 11.58 -10.10 -17.55
CA VAL A 138 12.87 -10.58 -17.03
C VAL A 138 13.61 -11.39 -18.10
N ARG A 139 12.95 -12.39 -18.72
CA ARG A 139 13.55 -13.22 -19.77
C ARG A 139 13.94 -12.43 -21.01
N HIS A 140 13.15 -11.41 -21.38
CA HIS A 140 13.48 -10.52 -22.48
C HIS A 140 14.79 -9.77 -22.21
N CYS A 141 14.96 -9.25 -20.99
CA CYS A 141 16.16 -8.54 -20.57
C CYS A 141 17.39 -9.48 -20.49
N GLU A 142 17.21 -10.69 -19.94
CA GLU A 142 18.25 -11.72 -19.91
C GLU A 142 18.71 -12.11 -21.32
N ALA A 143 17.77 -12.31 -22.25
CA ALA A 143 18.08 -12.63 -23.64
C ALA A 143 18.77 -11.46 -24.38
N ALA A 144 18.54 -10.22 -23.96
CA ALA A 144 19.23 -9.04 -24.46
C ALA A 144 20.64 -8.85 -23.83
N GLY A 145 21.07 -9.74 -22.95
CA GLY A 145 22.39 -9.70 -22.31
C GLY A 145 22.49 -8.74 -21.13
N HIS A 146 21.37 -8.31 -20.55
CA HIS A 146 21.38 -7.49 -19.34
C HIS A 146 21.83 -8.33 -18.14
N THR A 147 22.87 -7.88 -17.44
CA THR A 147 23.53 -8.64 -16.37
C THR A 147 22.99 -8.34 -14.97
N GLN A 148 22.28 -7.23 -14.82
CA GLN A 148 21.72 -6.82 -13.53
C GLN A 148 20.42 -7.58 -13.24
N PRO A 149 20.20 -8.05 -12.00
CA PRO A 149 18.98 -8.76 -11.65
C PRO A 149 17.77 -7.82 -11.68
N ILE A 150 16.65 -8.30 -12.22
CA ILE A 150 15.36 -7.62 -12.17
C ILE A 150 14.50 -8.32 -11.13
N HIS A 151 14.06 -7.57 -10.11
CA HIS A 151 13.25 -8.10 -9.04
C HIS A 151 11.77 -8.10 -9.41
N LYS A 152 11.04 -9.14 -9.00
CA LYS A 152 9.58 -9.21 -9.14
C LYS A 152 8.98 -9.05 -7.77
N VAL A 153 8.37 -7.89 -7.52
CA VAL A 153 7.74 -7.58 -6.23
C VAL A 153 6.23 -7.71 -6.37
N HIS A 154 5.63 -8.44 -5.44
CA HIS A 154 4.19 -8.41 -5.27
C HIS A 154 3.89 -7.28 -4.28
N CYS A 155 2.99 -6.38 -4.66
CA CYS A 155 2.56 -5.22 -3.89
C CYS A 155 2.38 -5.56 -2.40
N ILE A 156 3.18 -4.93 -1.55
CA ILE A 156 3.21 -5.16 -0.11
C ILE A 156 1.86 -4.82 0.53
N ILE A 157 1.21 -3.74 0.08
CA ILE A 157 -0.10 -3.32 0.58
C ILE A 157 -1.17 -4.34 0.20
N HIS A 158 -1.17 -4.82 -1.04
CA HIS A 158 -2.12 -5.85 -1.44
C HIS A 158 -1.88 -7.16 -0.67
N GLN A 159 -0.62 -7.58 -0.48
CA GLN A 159 -0.31 -8.75 0.35
C GLN A 159 -0.79 -8.59 1.80
N GLU A 160 -0.62 -7.42 2.41
CA GLU A 160 -1.14 -7.11 3.75
C GLU A 160 -2.68 -7.23 3.77
N SER A 161 -3.38 -6.68 2.77
CA SER A 161 -4.82 -6.85 2.63
C SER A 161 -5.26 -8.30 2.42
N LEU A 162 -4.42 -9.14 1.79
CA LEU A 162 -4.69 -10.58 1.69
C LEU A 162 -4.48 -11.29 3.03
N CYS A 163 -3.48 -10.90 3.82
CA CYS A 163 -3.31 -11.40 5.18
C CYS A 163 -4.53 -11.07 6.04
N SER A 164 -5.10 -9.88 5.94
CA SER A 164 -6.25 -9.51 6.78
C SER A 164 -7.49 -10.38 6.53
N LYS A 165 -7.66 -10.88 5.31
CA LYS A 165 -8.75 -11.81 4.94
C LYS A 165 -8.60 -13.20 5.59
N SER A 166 -7.42 -13.55 6.11
CA SER A 166 -7.18 -14.84 6.79
C SER A 166 -7.56 -14.84 8.26
N ALA A 167 -7.81 -13.66 8.85
CA ALA A 167 -8.38 -13.54 10.18
C ALA A 167 -9.83 -14.09 10.12
N ASN A 168 -9.95 -15.41 10.31
CA ASN A 168 -11.13 -16.24 10.06
C ASN A 168 -12.26 -15.95 11.07
N LEU A 169 -12.84 -14.75 10.98
CA LEU A 169 -13.97 -14.26 11.77
C LEU A 169 -15.12 -13.81 10.85
N THR A 170 -15.26 -14.49 9.71
CA THR A 170 -16.31 -14.26 8.72
C THR A 170 -17.70 -14.39 9.32
N ASP A 171 -17.88 -15.30 10.29
CA ASP A 171 -19.13 -15.47 11.02
C ASP A 171 -19.48 -14.23 11.87
N VAL A 172 -18.50 -13.66 12.58
CA VAL A 172 -18.67 -12.40 13.33
C VAL A 172 -19.00 -11.25 12.39
N MET A 173 -18.22 -11.08 11.31
CA MET A 173 -18.48 -10.03 10.31
C MET A 173 -19.85 -10.19 9.66
N SER A 174 -20.28 -11.41 9.36
CA SER A 174 -21.60 -11.64 8.75
C SER A 174 -22.74 -11.18 9.64
N VAL A 175 -22.61 -11.35 10.96
CA VAL A 175 -23.57 -10.86 11.95
C VAL A 175 -23.55 -9.34 12.02
N VAL A 176 -22.35 -8.74 12.13
CA VAL A 176 -22.17 -7.28 12.16
C VAL A 176 -22.83 -6.63 10.95
N VAL A 177 -22.53 -7.11 9.74
CA VAL A 177 -23.10 -6.60 8.48
C VAL A 177 -24.62 -6.74 8.46
N LYS A 178 -25.17 -7.89 8.86
CA LYS A 178 -26.63 -8.10 8.90
C LYS A 178 -27.32 -7.17 9.88
N VAL A 179 -26.76 -6.98 11.07
CA VAL A 179 -27.31 -6.10 12.12
C VAL A 179 -27.28 -4.65 11.65
N VAL A 180 -26.13 -4.17 11.18
CA VAL A 180 -25.96 -2.80 10.66
C VAL A 180 -26.93 -2.56 9.51
N ASN A 181 -27.02 -3.46 8.54
CA ASN A 181 -27.93 -3.32 7.40
C ASN A 181 -29.40 -3.35 7.84
N SER A 182 -29.78 -4.15 8.83
CA SER A 182 -31.17 -4.20 9.33
C SER A 182 -31.61 -2.88 9.98
N ILE A 183 -30.67 -2.15 10.58
CA ILE A 183 -30.90 -0.84 11.18
C ILE A 183 -30.89 0.25 10.10
N LEU A 184 -29.84 0.29 9.28
CA LEU A 184 -29.60 1.41 8.36
C LEU A 184 -30.43 1.34 7.07
N SER A 185 -30.72 0.15 6.53
CA SER A 185 -31.41 0.00 5.23
C SER A 185 -32.84 0.58 5.22
N ARG A 186 -33.48 0.68 6.39
CA ARG A 186 -34.84 1.23 6.52
C ARG A 186 -34.77 2.60 7.19
N SER A 187 -35.17 3.64 6.46
CA SER A 187 -35.12 5.04 6.94
C SER A 187 -35.88 5.28 8.25
N LEU A 188 -36.94 4.52 8.53
CA LEU A 188 -37.64 4.58 9.81
C LEU A 188 -36.80 3.97 10.95
N ASN A 189 -36.21 2.79 10.71
CA ASN A 189 -35.36 2.14 11.71
C ASN A 189 -34.14 3.00 12.03
N HIS A 190 -33.48 3.54 11.01
CA HIS A 190 -32.31 4.41 11.17
C HIS A 190 -32.63 5.64 12.03
N ARG A 191 -33.68 6.38 11.70
CA ARG A 191 -34.11 7.56 12.49
C ARG A 191 -34.49 7.20 13.93
N GLN A 192 -35.15 6.06 14.14
CA GLN A 192 -35.51 5.60 15.47
C GLN A 192 -34.30 5.12 16.28
N PHE A 193 -33.30 4.54 15.62
CA PHE A 193 -32.04 4.18 16.25
C PHE A 193 -31.24 5.43 16.66
N GLN A 194 -31.15 6.44 15.79
CA GLN A 194 -30.55 7.74 16.11
C GLN A 194 -31.25 8.44 17.29
N ALA A 195 -32.58 8.35 17.36
CA ALA A 195 -33.33 8.86 18.52
C ALA A 195 -32.95 8.12 19.81
N LEU A 196 -32.88 6.78 19.76
CA LEU A 196 -32.46 5.96 20.90
C LEU A 196 -31.04 6.32 21.38
N THR A 197 -30.06 6.39 20.47
CA THR A 197 -28.67 6.71 20.82
C THR A 197 -28.53 8.13 21.39
N TYR A 198 -29.34 9.08 20.91
CA TYR A 198 -29.41 10.42 21.47
C TYR A 198 -30.02 10.42 22.88
N GLU A 199 -31.13 9.70 23.10
CA GLU A 199 -31.81 9.60 24.40
C GLU A 199 -30.92 9.02 25.49
N VAL A 200 -30.09 8.02 25.16
CA VAL A 200 -29.17 7.39 26.12
C VAL A 200 -27.81 8.10 26.22
N ASN A 201 -27.62 9.20 25.49
CA ASN A 201 -26.34 9.91 25.38
C ASN A 201 -25.17 8.96 25.04
N ALA A 202 -25.39 8.10 24.04
CA ALA A 202 -24.41 7.10 23.62
C ALA A 202 -23.13 7.75 23.07
N HIS A 203 -22.03 7.00 23.10
CA HIS A 203 -20.71 7.46 22.63
C HIS A 203 -20.73 7.91 21.16
N TYR A 204 -21.56 7.27 20.33
CA TYR A 204 -21.80 7.68 18.94
C TYR A 204 -23.29 7.90 18.69
N GLY A 205 -23.61 8.97 17.95
CA GLY A 205 -24.98 9.24 17.53
C GLY A 205 -25.51 8.31 16.44
N ASP A 206 -24.64 7.56 15.73
CA ASP A 206 -25.05 6.76 14.58
C ASP A 206 -24.06 5.63 14.20
N LEU A 207 -24.54 4.65 13.43
CA LEU A 207 -23.74 3.60 12.79
C LEU A 207 -23.21 4.03 11.41
N LEU A 208 -22.30 3.24 10.86
CA LEU A 208 -21.75 3.41 9.51
C LEU A 208 -22.23 2.28 8.61
N TYR A 209 -22.54 2.59 7.34
CA TYR A 209 -22.80 1.55 6.34
C TYR A 209 -21.57 0.71 6.05
N PHE A 210 -21.79 -0.57 5.80
CA PHE A 210 -20.75 -1.48 5.35
C PHE A 210 -20.39 -1.25 3.88
N CYS A 211 -19.09 -1.11 3.60
CA CYS A 211 -18.55 -1.07 2.25
C CYS A 211 -17.59 -2.26 2.05
N GLU A 212 -17.96 -3.19 1.18
CA GLU A 212 -17.20 -4.43 0.93
C GLU A 212 -15.81 -4.15 0.32
N VAL A 213 -15.71 -3.09 -0.50
CA VAL A 213 -14.52 -2.78 -1.31
C VAL A 213 -13.36 -2.23 -0.47
N ARG A 214 -13.62 -1.66 0.72
CA ARG A 214 -12.58 -1.02 1.54
C ARG A 214 -12.47 -1.70 2.90
N TRP A 215 -11.68 -2.77 2.98
CA TRP A 215 -11.41 -3.49 4.23
C TRP A 215 -11.05 -2.57 5.41
N LEU A 216 -10.27 -1.51 5.17
CA LEU A 216 -9.86 -0.54 6.21
C LEU A 216 -11.05 0.22 6.82
N SER A 217 -12.14 0.40 6.08
CA SER A 217 -13.37 1.00 6.60
C SER A 217 -14.12 0.10 7.59
N HIS A 218 -13.80 -1.21 7.62
CA HIS A 218 -14.44 -2.17 8.51
C HIS A 218 -14.05 -1.91 9.97
N GLY A 219 -12.84 -1.41 10.23
CA GLY A 219 -12.40 -1.08 11.59
C GLY A 219 -13.28 -0.01 12.26
N ALA A 220 -13.70 1.01 11.49
CA ALA A 220 -14.58 2.05 12.00
C ALA A 220 -15.99 1.52 12.34
N ILE A 221 -16.53 0.62 11.51
CA ILE A 221 -17.81 -0.03 11.76
C ILE A 221 -17.73 -0.91 13.01
N LEU A 222 -16.71 -1.76 13.09
CA LEU A 222 -16.48 -2.66 14.22
C LEU A 222 -16.34 -1.89 15.53
N SER A 223 -15.56 -0.82 15.54
CA SER A 223 -15.39 0.04 16.71
C SER A 223 -16.73 0.64 17.18
N ARG A 224 -17.56 1.15 16.25
CA ARG A 224 -18.89 1.67 16.59
C ARG A 224 -19.85 0.60 17.09
N VAL A 225 -19.80 -0.61 16.53
CA VAL A 225 -20.65 -1.72 16.97
C VAL A 225 -20.26 -2.19 18.37
N CYS A 226 -18.95 -2.24 18.69
CA CYS A 226 -18.47 -2.47 20.04
C CYS A 226 -18.97 -1.40 21.02
N ASP A 227 -18.85 -0.12 20.65
CA ASP A 227 -19.22 1.01 21.52
C ASP A 227 -20.74 1.16 21.71
N LEU A 228 -21.55 0.72 20.72
CA LEU A 228 -23.01 0.78 20.74
C LEU A 228 -23.68 -0.58 21.02
N GLN A 229 -22.93 -1.56 21.53
CA GLN A 229 -23.41 -2.94 21.64
C GLN A 229 -24.72 -3.07 22.45
N GLN A 230 -24.92 -2.25 23.48
CA GLN A 230 -26.11 -2.31 24.34
C GLN A 230 -27.32 -1.67 23.66
N GLU A 231 -27.11 -0.54 23.00
CA GLU A 231 -28.12 0.20 22.23
C GLU A 231 -28.59 -0.64 21.04
N ILE A 232 -27.66 -1.25 20.32
CA ILE A 232 -27.95 -2.17 19.22
C ILE A 232 -28.80 -3.34 19.73
N ALA A 233 -28.37 -4.02 20.79
CA ALA A 233 -29.11 -5.15 21.35
C ALA A 233 -30.53 -4.74 21.76
N THR A 234 -30.67 -3.59 22.43
CA THR A 234 -31.96 -3.05 22.87
C THR A 234 -32.88 -2.74 21.69
N PHE A 235 -32.36 -2.04 20.67
CA PHE A 235 -33.11 -1.70 19.48
C PHE A 235 -33.59 -2.94 18.72
N LEU A 236 -32.71 -3.93 18.54
CA LEU A 236 -33.05 -5.17 17.84
C LEU A 236 -34.18 -5.92 18.56
N ARG A 237 -34.15 -6.01 19.90
CA ARG A 237 -35.23 -6.63 20.69
C ARG A 237 -36.54 -5.88 20.56
N GLN A 238 -36.53 -4.55 20.69
CA GLN A 238 -37.73 -3.72 20.56
C GLN A 238 -38.39 -3.84 19.19
N LYS A 239 -37.60 -4.01 18.14
CA LYS A 239 -38.06 -4.14 16.75
C LYS A 239 -38.30 -5.59 16.31
N ASN A 240 -38.05 -6.56 17.19
CA ASN A 240 -38.07 -7.99 16.86
C ASN A 240 -37.21 -8.31 15.63
N LEU A 241 -36.03 -7.69 15.54
CA LEU A 241 -35.04 -7.92 14.48
C LEU A 241 -34.05 -9.02 14.91
N PRO A 242 -33.55 -9.83 13.97
CA PRO A 242 -32.62 -10.91 14.27
C PRO A 242 -31.26 -10.37 14.73
N GLY A 243 -30.52 -11.18 15.49
CA GLY A 243 -29.12 -10.90 15.88
C GLY A 243 -28.93 -10.29 17.28
N ALA A 244 -30.02 -9.98 17.99
CA ALA A 244 -29.94 -9.45 19.36
C ALA A 244 -29.25 -10.40 20.35
N ASP A 245 -29.44 -11.72 20.18
CA ASP A 245 -28.91 -12.74 21.09
C ASP A 245 -27.37 -12.82 21.08
N HIS A 246 -26.74 -12.42 19.95
CA HIS A 246 -25.28 -12.40 19.84
C HIS A 246 -24.65 -11.39 20.81
N PHE A 247 -25.31 -10.26 21.05
CA PHE A 247 -24.88 -9.24 22.01
C PHE A 247 -25.11 -9.63 23.48
N SER A 248 -25.64 -10.83 23.73
CA SER A 248 -25.73 -11.43 25.06
C SER A 248 -24.83 -12.65 25.22
N ASN A 249 -24.11 -13.05 24.16
CA ASN A 249 -23.18 -14.17 24.18
C ASN A 249 -21.75 -13.66 24.44
N PRO A 250 -21.15 -13.96 25.63
CA PRO A 250 -19.82 -13.46 25.96
C PRO A 250 -18.72 -13.97 25.03
N GLN A 251 -18.83 -15.21 24.53
CA GLN A 251 -17.86 -15.78 23.59
C GLN A 251 -17.90 -15.06 22.24
N TRP A 252 -19.10 -14.70 21.77
CA TRP A 252 -19.24 -13.92 20.53
C TRP A 252 -18.72 -12.49 20.71
N LEU A 253 -19.03 -11.83 21.83
CA LEU A 253 -18.53 -10.48 22.16
C LEU A 253 -17.00 -10.43 22.23
N THR A 254 -16.35 -11.43 22.83
CA THR A 254 -14.88 -11.51 22.84
C THR A 254 -14.30 -11.64 21.43
N ARG A 255 -14.96 -12.38 20.53
CA ARG A 255 -14.51 -12.50 19.13
C ARG A 255 -14.74 -11.21 18.33
N LEU A 256 -15.84 -10.50 18.59
CA LEU A 256 -16.07 -9.15 18.06
C LEU A 256 -14.99 -8.17 18.54
N ALA A 257 -14.66 -8.21 19.82
CA ALA A 257 -13.62 -7.38 20.43
C ALA A 257 -12.24 -7.67 19.81
N LEU A 258 -11.86 -8.95 19.69
CA LEU A 258 -10.62 -9.35 19.03
C LEU A 258 -10.56 -8.84 17.59
N LEU A 259 -11.63 -9.03 16.82
CA LEU A 259 -11.67 -8.58 15.43
C LEU A 259 -11.48 -7.07 15.33
N THR A 260 -12.09 -6.32 16.25
CA THR A 260 -11.94 -4.86 16.33
C THR A 260 -10.50 -4.45 16.63
N ASP A 261 -9.86 -5.09 17.63
CA ASP A 261 -8.46 -4.81 17.99
C ASP A 261 -7.50 -5.17 16.84
N ILE A 262 -7.63 -6.36 16.25
CA ILE A 262 -6.78 -6.81 15.12
C ILE A 262 -6.95 -5.91 13.89
N THR A 263 -8.20 -5.54 13.57
CA THR A 263 -8.46 -4.64 12.44
C THR A 263 -7.85 -3.26 12.68
N THR A 264 -7.85 -2.78 13.93
CA THR A 264 -7.18 -1.53 14.31
C THR A 264 -5.67 -1.62 14.09
N HIS A 265 -5.03 -2.70 14.56
CA HIS A 265 -3.60 -2.94 14.36
C HIS A 265 -3.21 -3.05 12.88
N LEU A 266 -4.02 -3.74 12.06
CA LEU A 266 -3.81 -3.84 10.62
C LEU A 266 -3.98 -2.48 9.93
N ASN A 267 -4.97 -1.69 10.34
CA ASN A 267 -5.16 -0.33 9.81
C ASN A 267 -3.96 0.57 10.15
N ASP A 268 -3.43 0.48 11.38
CA ASP A 268 -2.22 1.23 11.78
C ASP A 268 -0.97 0.84 10.97
N LEU A 269 -0.86 -0.44 10.57
CA LEU A 269 0.17 -0.89 9.65
C LEU A 269 -0.06 -0.31 8.26
N ASN A 270 -1.28 -0.44 7.74
CA ASN A 270 -1.64 -0.02 6.40
C ASN A 270 -1.39 1.49 6.17
N VAL A 271 -1.75 2.33 7.14
CA VAL A 271 -1.47 3.78 7.10
C VAL A 271 0.04 4.07 6.98
N LYS A 272 0.91 3.22 7.53
CA LYS A 272 2.37 3.37 7.42
C LYS A 272 2.93 2.85 6.10
N LEU A 273 2.19 2.00 5.41
CA LEU A 273 2.57 1.47 4.09
C LEU A 273 2.09 2.39 2.95
N GLN A 274 1.06 3.20 3.20
CA GLN A 274 0.45 4.10 2.23
C GLN A 274 0.97 5.53 2.34
N GLY A 275 1.12 6.20 1.20
CA GLY A 275 1.60 7.57 1.13
C GLY A 275 2.56 7.76 -0.04
N LYS A 276 2.99 9.01 -0.23
CA LYS A 276 4.02 9.36 -1.21
C LYS A 276 5.40 9.23 -0.59
N HIS A 277 6.39 8.86 -1.38
CA HIS A 277 7.81 8.85 -1.00
C HIS A 277 8.18 7.82 0.08
N ILE A 278 7.40 6.73 0.20
CA ILE A 278 7.73 5.62 1.12
C ILE A 278 8.64 4.65 0.38
N LEU A 279 9.86 4.44 0.90
CA LEU A 279 10.80 3.49 0.29
C LEU A 279 10.38 2.05 0.58
N VAL A 280 10.71 1.13 -0.33
CA VAL A 280 10.48 -0.31 -0.12
C VAL A 280 11.15 -0.82 1.17
N THR A 281 12.25 -0.20 1.60
CA THR A 281 12.96 -0.52 2.84
C THR A 281 12.12 -0.18 4.07
N ASP A 282 11.40 0.95 4.04
CA ASP A 282 10.52 1.38 5.13
C ASP A 282 9.30 0.46 5.20
N MET A 283 8.71 0.13 4.04
CA MET A 283 7.62 -0.82 3.95
C MET A 283 8.03 -2.19 4.52
N TYR A 284 9.18 -2.71 4.11
CA TYR A 284 9.70 -3.99 4.60
C TYR A 284 9.98 -3.97 6.12
N SER A 285 10.50 -2.86 6.64
CA SER A 285 10.69 -2.64 8.07
C SER A 285 9.36 -2.70 8.82
N HIS A 286 8.32 -2.01 8.33
CA HIS A 286 6.99 -2.02 8.93
C HIS A 286 6.37 -3.42 8.95
N ILE A 287 6.49 -4.20 7.86
CA ILE A 287 6.08 -5.60 7.82
C ILE A 287 6.83 -6.41 8.88
N THR A 288 8.15 -6.31 8.93
CA THR A 288 8.98 -7.08 9.88
C THR A 288 8.62 -6.75 11.33
N VAL A 289 8.40 -5.48 11.66
CA VAL A 289 7.93 -5.03 12.97
C VAL A 289 6.57 -5.65 13.30
N PHE A 290 5.64 -5.66 12.34
CA PHE A 290 4.32 -6.24 12.54
C PHE A 290 4.37 -7.75 12.78
N GLU A 291 5.24 -8.49 12.09
CA GLU A 291 5.46 -9.93 12.33
C GLU A 291 5.99 -10.22 13.74
N VAL A 292 6.85 -9.35 14.26
CA VAL A 292 7.34 -9.46 15.65
C VAL A 292 6.20 -9.15 16.63
N LYS A 293 5.37 -8.14 16.34
CA LYS A 293 4.18 -7.84 17.15
C LYS A 293 3.19 -9.00 17.19
N LEU A 294 2.88 -9.63 16.05
CA LEU A 294 1.99 -10.80 15.98
C LEU A 294 2.48 -11.93 16.88
N ARG A 295 3.80 -12.21 16.89
CA ARG A 295 4.40 -13.21 17.80
C ARG A 295 4.23 -12.84 19.27
N LEU A 296 4.44 -11.57 19.62
CA LEU A 296 4.24 -11.08 20.98
C LEU A 296 2.77 -11.20 21.40
N TRP A 297 1.85 -10.78 20.53
CA TRP A 297 0.41 -10.80 20.79
C TRP A 297 -0.15 -12.22 20.92
N GLU A 298 0.31 -13.16 20.11
CA GLU A 298 -0.02 -14.59 20.23
C GLU A 298 0.38 -15.12 21.62
N ALA A 299 1.61 -14.84 22.07
CA ALA A 299 2.09 -15.26 23.38
C ALA A 299 1.32 -14.59 24.55
N GLN A 300 1.00 -13.30 24.42
CA GLN A 300 0.24 -12.56 25.42
C GLN A 300 -1.20 -13.09 25.54
N LEU A 301 -1.89 -13.32 24.41
CA LEU A 301 -3.25 -13.89 24.42
C LEU A 301 -3.26 -15.28 25.04
N ALA A 302 -2.27 -16.12 24.71
CA ALA A 302 -2.13 -17.46 25.31
C ALA A 302 -1.89 -17.39 26.84
N ALA A 303 -1.26 -16.32 27.32
CA ALA A 303 -1.06 -16.05 28.74
C ALA A 303 -2.21 -15.28 29.41
N GLY A 304 -3.31 -14.99 28.70
CA GLY A 304 -4.44 -14.20 29.22
C GLY A 304 -4.10 -12.72 29.45
N GLN A 305 -3.12 -12.18 28.74
CA GLN A 305 -2.68 -10.79 28.84
C GLN A 305 -3.23 -9.95 27.69
N PHE A 306 -3.92 -8.85 28.02
CA PHE A 306 -4.66 -8.04 27.05
C PHE A 306 -4.12 -6.62 26.86
N MET A 307 -2.85 -6.36 27.20
CA MET A 307 -2.25 -5.01 27.14
C MET A 307 -2.32 -4.33 25.77
N HIS A 308 -2.40 -5.13 24.69
CA HIS A 308 -2.53 -4.65 23.32
C HIS A 308 -3.89 -5.01 22.69
N PHE A 309 -4.83 -5.45 23.51
CA PHE A 309 -6.19 -5.83 23.12
C PHE A 309 -7.21 -5.13 24.04
N PRO A 310 -7.31 -3.78 23.97
CA PRO A 310 -8.15 -3.02 24.89
C PRO A 310 -9.63 -3.38 24.78
N ARG A 311 -10.14 -3.77 23.60
CA ARG A 311 -11.53 -4.19 23.45
C ARG A 311 -11.75 -5.54 24.13
N ILE A 312 -10.81 -6.49 24.00
CA ILE A 312 -10.90 -7.76 24.73
C ILE A 312 -10.82 -7.51 26.23
N ALA A 313 -9.89 -6.67 26.70
CA ALA A 313 -9.74 -6.33 28.11
C ALA A 313 -11.04 -5.77 28.72
N ALA A 314 -11.79 -4.96 27.95
CA ALA A 314 -13.07 -4.40 28.37
C ALA A 314 -14.22 -5.42 28.39
N CYS A 315 -14.13 -6.49 27.58
CA CYS A 315 -15.16 -7.52 27.49
C CYS A 315 -14.86 -8.75 28.36
N ALA A 316 -13.59 -8.98 28.73
CA ALA A 316 -13.07 -10.24 29.27
C ALA A 316 -13.86 -10.76 30.48
N PRO A 317 -14.72 -11.77 30.29
CA PRO A 317 -15.36 -12.50 31.37
C PRO A 317 -14.39 -13.57 31.89
N ASP A 318 -14.53 -13.98 33.16
CA ASP A 318 -13.64 -14.94 33.83
C ASP A 318 -13.58 -16.34 33.16
N ASP A 319 -14.49 -16.66 32.22
CA ASP A 319 -14.70 -18.00 31.64
C ASP A 319 -14.63 -18.08 30.09
N VAL A 320 -14.01 -17.11 29.40
CA VAL A 320 -13.95 -17.16 27.92
C VAL A 320 -12.77 -17.98 27.40
N ASP A 321 -13.07 -18.90 26.48
CA ASP A 321 -12.07 -19.65 25.71
C ASP A 321 -11.27 -18.72 24.78
N LEU A 322 -10.02 -18.44 25.18
CA LEU A 322 -9.07 -17.64 24.40
C LEU A 322 -8.37 -18.45 23.31
N ASN A 323 -8.49 -19.78 23.26
CA ASN A 323 -7.81 -20.59 22.24
C ASN A 323 -8.24 -20.19 20.83
N THR A 324 -9.52 -19.86 20.65
CA THR A 324 -10.03 -19.33 19.38
C THR A 324 -9.35 -18.01 19.01
N CYS A 325 -9.14 -17.12 19.99
CA CYS A 325 -8.47 -15.83 19.78
C CYS A 325 -6.99 -16.01 19.40
N VAL A 326 -6.28 -16.87 20.12
CA VAL A 326 -4.90 -17.25 19.81
C VAL A 326 -4.81 -17.82 18.40
N GLY A 327 -5.70 -18.75 18.04
CA GLY A 327 -5.74 -19.36 16.71
C GLY A 327 -5.88 -18.35 15.57
N VAL A 328 -6.71 -17.31 15.74
CA VAL A 328 -6.83 -16.22 14.75
C VAL A 328 -5.51 -15.47 14.56
N VAL A 329 -4.81 -15.13 15.65
CA VAL A 329 -3.52 -14.43 15.59
C VAL A 329 -2.44 -15.34 15.00
N THR A 330 -2.44 -16.62 15.34
CA THR A 330 -1.54 -17.63 14.74
C THR A 330 -1.75 -17.72 13.22
N SER A 331 -2.99 -17.84 12.74
CA SER A 331 -3.28 -17.87 11.30
C SER A 331 -2.83 -16.59 10.59
N LEU A 332 -3.06 -15.43 11.20
CA LEU A 332 -2.59 -14.16 10.65
C LEU A 332 -1.06 -14.11 10.57
N ARG A 333 -0.35 -14.57 11.62
CA ARG A 333 1.11 -14.67 11.63
C ARG A 333 1.64 -15.58 10.53
N GLU A 334 1.05 -16.74 10.32
CA GLU A 334 1.46 -17.70 9.28
C GLU A 334 1.26 -17.13 7.87
N GLU A 335 0.21 -16.35 7.66
CA GLU A 335 -0.06 -15.67 6.39
C GLU A 335 0.96 -14.55 6.11
N PHE A 336 1.30 -13.74 7.11
CA PHE A 336 2.42 -12.80 7.00
C PHE A 336 3.74 -13.54 6.70
N ALA A 337 4.03 -14.64 7.40
CA ALA A 337 5.24 -15.41 7.17
C ALA A 337 5.36 -15.91 5.71
N SER A 338 4.25 -16.37 5.13
CA SER A 338 4.21 -17.02 3.80
C SER A 338 4.09 -16.06 2.61
N ARG A 339 3.46 -14.88 2.77
CA ARG A 339 3.16 -14.00 1.62
C ARG A 339 4.33 -13.15 1.13
N PHE A 340 5.14 -12.59 2.03
CA PHE A 340 6.21 -11.65 1.67
C PHE A 340 7.50 -12.30 1.09
N THR A 341 7.39 -13.50 0.51
CA THR A 341 8.51 -14.28 -0.01
C THR A 341 9.23 -13.65 -1.21
N GLY A 342 8.59 -12.74 -1.95
CA GLY A 342 9.22 -11.99 -3.03
C GLY A 342 10.16 -10.86 -2.55
N VAL A 343 9.88 -10.29 -1.37
CA VAL A 343 10.62 -9.14 -0.82
C VAL A 343 11.67 -9.58 0.21
N ARG A 344 11.41 -10.63 1.00
CA ARG A 344 12.37 -11.15 2.00
C ARG A 344 13.79 -11.41 1.46
N PRO A 345 13.98 -11.98 0.26
CA PRO A 345 15.32 -12.20 -0.28
C PRO A 345 16.12 -10.91 -0.54
N LEU A 346 15.44 -9.76 -0.60
CA LEU A 346 16.06 -8.44 -0.80
C LEU A 346 16.55 -7.81 0.52
N ALA A 347 16.20 -8.39 1.67
CA ALA A 347 16.51 -7.86 2.99
C ALA A 347 18.00 -7.56 3.24
N PRO A 348 18.97 -8.37 2.77
CA PRO A 348 20.39 -8.01 2.90
C PRO A 348 20.73 -6.70 2.19
N GLY A 349 20.20 -6.49 0.98
CA GLY A 349 20.40 -5.25 0.22
C GLY A 349 19.74 -4.04 0.90
N PHE A 350 18.57 -4.24 1.51
CA PHE A 350 17.91 -3.22 2.33
C PHE A 350 18.74 -2.87 3.56
N LYS A 351 19.26 -3.86 4.29
CA LYS A 351 20.10 -3.64 5.47
C LYS A 351 21.39 -2.90 5.11
N LEU A 352 21.99 -3.22 3.96
CA LEU A 352 23.15 -2.50 3.45
C LEU A 352 22.84 -1.02 3.22
N PHE A 353 21.64 -0.68 2.76
CA PHE A 353 21.19 0.71 2.63
C PHE A 353 20.82 1.35 3.99
N THR A 354 20.09 0.67 4.87
CA THR A 354 19.56 1.27 6.12
C THR A 354 20.53 1.22 7.29
N SER A 355 21.59 0.43 7.21
CA SER A 355 22.57 0.26 8.30
C SER A 355 23.96 -0.05 7.72
N PRO A 356 24.50 0.81 6.84
CA PRO A 356 25.74 0.56 6.11
C PRO A 356 26.91 0.30 7.05
N PHE A 357 27.05 1.08 8.14
CA PHE A 357 28.16 1.00 9.10
C PHE A 357 28.14 -0.24 10.00
N ASP A 358 27.00 -0.93 10.11
CA ASP A 358 26.82 -2.13 10.94
C ASP A 358 26.68 -3.40 10.08
N PHE A 359 26.79 -3.28 8.75
CA PHE A 359 26.63 -4.39 7.84
C PHE A 359 27.94 -5.22 7.74
N PRO A 360 27.92 -6.55 7.93
CA PRO A 360 29.13 -7.38 7.82
C PRO A 360 29.75 -7.30 6.42
N VAL A 361 31.01 -6.87 6.32
CA VAL A 361 31.69 -6.64 5.03
C VAL A 361 31.80 -7.92 4.20
N ASP A 362 32.04 -9.05 4.85
CA ASP A 362 32.18 -10.37 4.23
C ASP A 362 30.86 -10.92 3.66
N GLU A 363 29.71 -10.44 4.15
CA GLU A 363 28.38 -10.75 3.61
C GLU A 363 27.99 -9.84 2.43
N ALA A 364 28.72 -8.75 2.19
CA ALA A 364 28.37 -7.79 1.13
C ALA A 364 28.76 -8.33 -0.26
N PRO A 365 28.05 -7.94 -1.34
CA PRO A 365 28.46 -8.26 -2.71
C PRO A 365 29.90 -7.83 -2.98
N ALA A 366 30.69 -8.68 -3.63
CA ALA A 366 32.13 -8.46 -3.86
C ALA A 366 32.47 -7.05 -4.41
N PRO A 367 31.73 -6.45 -5.36
CA PRO A 367 32.02 -5.10 -5.85
C PRO A 367 31.87 -3.99 -4.80
N LEU A 368 31.14 -4.24 -3.71
CA LEU A 368 30.86 -3.25 -2.66
C LEU A 368 31.82 -3.37 -1.47
N GLN A 369 32.53 -4.49 -1.32
CA GLN A 369 33.27 -4.80 -0.10
C GLN A 369 34.36 -3.76 0.21
N MET A 370 35.18 -3.39 -0.77
CA MET A 370 36.26 -2.42 -0.56
C MET A 370 35.73 -1.02 -0.24
N GLU A 371 34.70 -0.56 -0.97
CA GLU A 371 34.05 0.72 -0.70
C GLU A 371 33.37 0.74 0.68
N LEU A 372 32.79 -0.40 1.11
CA LEU A 372 32.19 -0.54 2.42
C LEU A 372 33.24 -0.50 3.55
N VAL A 373 34.42 -1.10 3.36
CA VAL A 373 35.54 -0.97 4.31
C VAL A 373 35.97 0.49 4.46
N GLU A 374 36.14 1.20 3.34
CA GLU A 374 36.48 2.62 3.36
C GLU A 374 35.40 3.48 4.04
N LEU A 375 34.11 3.15 3.79
CA LEU A 375 32.98 3.82 4.43
C LEU A 375 32.99 3.57 5.93
N HIS A 376 33.18 2.33 6.38
CA HIS A 376 33.24 1.93 7.80
C HIS A 376 34.34 2.66 8.56
N CYS A 377 35.52 2.82 7.94
CA CYS A 377 36.65 3.52 8.55
C CYS A 377 36.53 5.05 8.49
N ASN A 378 35.44 5.61 7.97
CA ASN A 378 35.21 7.04 7.92
C ASN A 378 34.36 7.52 9.10
N ASP A 379 35.02 7.89 10.20
CA ASP A 379 34.37 8.36 11.43
C ASP A 379 33.48 9.59 11.22
N GLU A 380 33.86 10.48 10.31
CA GLU A 380 33.08 11.69 10.00
C GLU A 380 31.76 11.33 9.32
N LEU A 381 31.79 10.44 8.32
CA LEU A 381 30.59 9.96 7.65
C LEU A 381 29.71 9.15 8.60
N ASN A 382 30.30 8.32 9.48
CA ASN A 382 29.55 7.56 10.50
C ASN A 382 28.81 8.51 11.47
N ALA A 383 29.51 9.53 11.97
CA ALA A 383 28.90 10.53 12.85
C ALA A 383 27.73 11.26 12.17
N LYS A 384 27.91 11.67 10.90
CA LYS A 384 26.84 12.32 10.12
C LYS A 384 25.66 11.38 9.84
N TYR A 385 25.94 10.12 9.51
CA TYR A 385 24.91 9.10 9.27
C TYR A 385 23.93 8.96 10.43
N ARG A 386 24.44 8.94 11.67
CA ARG A 386 23.63 8.82 12.89
C ARG A 386 22.65 9.96 13.11
N THR A 387 22.82 11.09 12.41
CA THR A 387 21.99 12.29 12.55
C THR A 387 21.06 12.54 11.36
N ALA A 388 21.15 11.72 10.31
CA ALA A 388 20.44 11.91 9.05
C ALA A 388 19.60 10.67 8.69
N SER A 389 18.58 10.85 7.84
CA SER A 389 17.92 9.70 7.20
C SER A 389 18.89 9.02 6.22
N PRO A 390 18.78 7.70 5.97
CA PRO A 390 19.64 7.02 5.02
C PRO A 390 19.65 7.69 3.64
N LEU A 391 18.48 8.05 3.11
CA LEU A 391 18.37 8.70 1.80
C LEU A 391 19.07 10.07 1.77
N SER A 392 18.84 10.93 2.76
CA SER A 392 19.51 12.23 2.84
C SER A 392 21.02 12.09 3.00
N PHE A 393 21.48 11.10 3.77
CA PHE A 393 22.92 10.84 3.93
C PHE A 393 23.57 10.49 2.59
N PHE A 394 23.01 9.53 1.84
CA PHE A 394 23.60 9.15 0.56
C PHE A 394 23.50 10.27 -0.48
N ARG A 395 22.37 10.97 -0.54
CA ARG A 395 22.15 12.07 -1.48
C ARG A 395 23.04 13.28 -1.23
N ASP A 396 23.14 13.71 0.03
CA ASP A 396 23.72 15.01 0.38
C ASP A 396 25.21 14.92 0.73
N LEU A 397 25.71 13.73 1.08
CA LEU A 397 27.10 13.56 1.54
C LEU A 397 27.89 12.55 0.70
N VAL A 398 27.33 11.36 0.44
CA VAL A 398 28.07 10.28 -0.25
C VAL A 398 28.12 10.52 -1.75
N LEU A 399 26.98 10.82 -2.38
CA LEU A 399 26.87 11.05 -3.82
C LEU A 399 27.79 12.20 -4.29
N PRO A 400 27.83 13.38 -3.65
CA PRO A 400 28.70 14.48 -4.08
C PRO A 400 30.19 14.19 -3.88
N SER A 401 30.55 13.21 -3.04
CA SER A 401 31.95 12.87 -2.78
C SER A 401 32.64 12.17 -3.94
N ASN A 402 31.88 11.50 -4.82
CA ASN A 402 32.37 10.63 -5.91
C ASN A 402 33.36 9.53 -5.46
N LYS A 403 33.42 9.18 -4.17
CA LYS A 403 34.35 8.18 -3.62
C LYS A 403 33.80 6.76 -3.62
N PHE A 404 32.47 6.60 -3.65
CA PHE A 404 31.80 5.31 -3.46
C PHE A 404 30.88 4.96 -4.65
N PRO A 405 31.39 4.87 -5.89
CA PRO A 405 30.57 4.70 -7.08
C PRO A 405 29.75 3.41 -7.10
N ASN A 406 30.33 2.26 -6.68
CA ASN A 406 29.58 1.01 -6.66
C ASN A 406 28.49 1.02 -5.58
N TYR A 407 28.78 1.64 -4.43
CA TYR A 407 27.82 1.80 -3.35
C TYR A 407 26.66 2.71 -3.74
N ILE A 408 26.94 3.82 -4.42
CA ILE A 408 25.91 4.71 -4.95
C ILE A 408 25.03 4.01 -5.97
N GLU A 409 25.59 3.13 -6.81
CA GLU A 409 24.78 2.32 -7.72
C GLU A 409 23.83 1.37 -6.97
N HIS A 410 24.31 0.71 -5.92
CA HIS A 410 23.44 -0.08 -5.03
C HIS A 410 22.32 0.77 -4.42
N VAL A 411 22.65 1.96 -3.91
CA VAL A 411 21.68 2.90 -3.33
C VAL A 411 20.63 3.32 -4.36
N LYS A 412 21.05 3.72 -5.58
CA LYS A 412 20.13 4.09 -6.66
C LYS A 412 19.12 2.98 -6.94
N ARG A 413 19.59 1.73 -6.99
CA ARG A 413 18.74 0.57 -7.20
C ARG A 413 17.74 0.37 -6.07
N ILE A 414 18.14 0.45 -4.80
CA ILE A 414 17.21 0.34 -3.66
C ILE A 414 16.15 1.45 -3.70
N VAL A 415 16.56 2.70 -3.92
CA VAL A 415 15.64 3.85 -3.94
C VAL A 415 14.68 3.76 -5.13
N ALA A 416 15.09 3.15 -6.24
CA ALA A 416 14.27 2.97 -7.43
C ALA A 416 13.21 1.87 -7.30
N MET A 417 13.30 0.98 -6.30
CA MET A 417 12.36 -0.13 -6.14
C MET A 417 10.99 0.33 -5.62
N PHE A 418 9.93 -0.07 -6.31
CA PHE A 418 8.56 0.08 -5.79
C PHE A 418 8.18 -1.09 -4.89
N GLY A 419 7.71 -0.79 -3.68
CA GLY A 419 7.12 -1.78 -2.78
C GLY A 419 5.62 -2.00 -2.98
N SER A 420 4.93 -1.08 -3.68
CA SER A 420 3.48 -1.14 -3.89
C SER A 420 3.04 -0.68 -5.28
N THR A 421 1.79 -1.00 -5.59
CA THR A 421 0.99 -0.47 -6.71
C THR A 421 0.07 0.67 -6.27
N TYR A 422 0.25 1.22 -5.06
CA TYR A 422 -0.65 2.23 -4.49
C TYR A 422 -0.79 3.47 -5.37
N CYS A 423 0.30 3.87 -6.04
CA CYS A 423 0.27 4.97 -7.00
C CYS A 423 -0.66 4.68 -8.20
N CYS A 424 -0.75 3.41 -8.65
CA CYS A 424 -1.72 2.97 -9.65
C CYS A 424 -3.15 2.99 -9.11
N GLU A 425 -3.35 2.51 -7.89
CA GLU A 425 -4.67 2.47 -7.25
C GLU A 425 -5.26 3.86 -7.03
N GLN A 426 -4.43 4.89 -6.81
CA GLN A 426 -4.88 6.29 -6.69
C GLN A 426 -5.29 6.92 -8.02
N LEU A 427 -4.90 6.33 -9.15
CA LEU A 427 -5.29 6.81 -10.47
C LEU A 427 -6.72 6.40 -10.85
N PHE A 428 -7.11 5.19 -10.43
CA PHE A 428 -8.43 4.62 -10.64
C PHE A 428 -9.44 5.12 -9.61
#